data_AF-A0AAE6NGG8-F1
#
_entry.id   AF-A0AAE6NGG8-F1
#
_cell.length_a   1.000
_cell.length_b   1.000
_cell.length_c   1.000
_cell.angle_alpha   90.00
_cell.angle_beta   90.00
_cell.angle_gamma   90.00
#
_symmetry.space_group_name_H-M   'P 1'
#
loop_
_entity.id
_entity.type
_entity.pdbx_description
1 polymer ?
#
loop_
_entity_poly.entity_id
_entity_poly.type
_entity_poly.pdbx_seq_one_letter_code
_entity_poly.pdbx_strand_id
1 'polypeptide(L)'
;MRQLSEIDRDAIRLAQDLQFPRWLEQITATGGCANPVHLTGSTTMRDATTGEILHHYDTRNEPGEHLLVRCRNRRATVCAPCSRLHAGDTFHLVRAGLIGGKNVPDDVREHPRLFVTLTAPSFGPVHRASTTGERCRPRRRAAHCAHERPTGCASVHNPADPLVGQPLCADCYDYVTHVLWHAHAGELWDRFARAVRRRLAVTAGLPQSHFSDRARLSFAKVAEYQKRAAVHVHAVVRLDGPAGPIDPPPVWGTAARLSAAVQAAARSVVVRTSYSPAVGEHGLRWGREIDVRPLRARPEDNELSDDAVAAYVAKYVTKGASETAAGADRRLSAWGDIDAVPASPHVRTLMRTCWRLGGLAEFKHLRLRSWAHALGFRGHVLTKSRAYSATYAALRAERAAHEGHDDAPGAVTDASWRYVGSGHTPGAALIAAGVADDLARNREHARSELRPAAEAGS
;
A
#
# COMPACT_ATOMS: atom_id res chain seq x y z
N MET A 1 -17.57 26.92 33.01
CA MET A 1 -17.65 25.73 32.13
C MET A 1 -18.65 25.84 30.96
N ARG A 2 -19.77 26.58 31.03
CA ARG A 2 -20.75 26.67 29.91
C ARG A 2 -20.27 27.43 28.65
N GLN A 3 -19.17 28.18 28.74
CA GLN A 3 -18.56 28.91 27.61
C GLN A 3 -17.44 28.12 26.90
N LEU A 4 -17.05 26.96 27.42
CA LEU A 4 -16.01 26.12 26.81
C LEU A 4 -16.60 25.27 25.68
N SER A 5 -15.81 25.03 24.64
CA SER A 5 -16.21 24.12 23.56
C SER A 5 -16.50 22.71 24.11
N GLU A 6 -17.25 21.91 23.35
CA GLU A 6 -17.47 20.50 23.72
C GLU A 6 -16.15 19.73 23.86
N ILE A 7 -15.18 20.05 23.00
CA ILE A 7 -13.85 19.44 23.00
C ILE A 7 -13.09 19.79 24.29
N ASP A 8 -13.08 21.07 24.69
CA ASP A 8 -12.38 21.52 25.90
C ASP A 8 -13.01 20.93 27.15
N ARG A 9 -14.35 20.85 27.20
CA ARG A 9 -15.07 20.22 28.31
C ARG A 9 -14.72 18.74 28.44
N ASP A 10 -14.65 18.03 27.32
CA ASP A 10 -14.28 16.61 27.31
C ASP A 10 -12.82 16.40 27.73
N ALA A 11 -11.89 17.21 27.23
CA ALA A 11 -10.48 17.14 27.61
C ALA A 11 -10.27 17.40 29.11
N ILE A 12 -10.94 18.43 29.67
CA ILE A 12 -10.88 18.72 31.11
C ILE A 12 -11.48 17.56 31.92
N ARG A 13 -12.62 17.02 31.48
CA ARG A 13 -13.24 15.85 32.13
C ARG A 13 -12.29 14.66 32.18
N LEU A 14 -11.61 14.36 31.07
CA LEU A 14 -10.62 13.29 31.01
C LEU A 14 -9.44 13.56 31.96
N ALA A 15 -8.90 14.78 31.96
CA ALA A 15 -7.77 15.14 32.81
C ALA A 15 -8.10 15.12 34.32
N GLN A 16 -9.37 15.26 34.69
CA GLN A 16 -9.86 15.19 36.06
C GLN A 16 -10.22 13.77 36.51
N ASP A 17 -10.22 12.79 35.61
CA ASP A 17 -10.50 11.39 35.92
C ASP A 17 -9.34 10.77 36.73
N LEU A 18 -9.66 10.01 37.78
CA LEU A 18 -8.66 9.36 38.63
C LEU A 18 -7.80 8.34 37.86
N GLN A 19 -8.35 7.73 36.80
CA GLN A 19 -7.63 6.79 35.95
C GLN A 19 -6.91 7.48 34.77
N PHE A 20 -6.89 8.82 34.71
CA PHE A 20 -6.23 9.57 33.64
C PHE A 20 -4.77 9.17 33.41
N PRO A 21 -3.90 8.99 34.43
CA PRO A 21 -2.52 8.57 34.21
C PRO A 21 -2.44 7.23 33.47
N ARG A 22 -3.24 6.25 33.90
CA ARG A 22 -3.31 4.92 33.28
C ARG A 22 -3.85 5.00 31.85
N TRP A 23 -4.86 5.84 31.62
CA TRP A 23 -5.38 6.08 30.29
C TRP A 23 -4.32 6.71 29.36
N LEU A 24 -3.56 7.68 29.85
CA LEU A 24 -2.48 8.32 29.10
C LEU A 24 -1.33 7.35 28.79
N GLU A 25 -1.01 6.42 29.70
CA GLU A 25 -0.09 5.32 29.44
C GLU A 25 -0.58 4.45 28.27
N GLN A 26 -1.86 4.06 28.25
CA GLN A 26 -2.43 3.29 27.14
C GLN A 26 -2.33 4.07 25.82
N ILE A 27 -2.66 5.37 25.81
CA ILE A 27 -2.52 6.23 24.62
C ILE A 27 -1.06 6.27 24.13
N THR A 28 -0.12 6.42 25.06
CA THR A 28 1.32 6.45 24.78
C THR A 28 1.83 5.12 24.25
N ALA A 29 1.38 3.99 24.80
CA ALA A 29 1.69 2.64 24.32
C ALA A 29 1.17 2.40 22.89
N THR A 30 -0.01 2.94 22.55
CA THR A 30 -0.49 2.95 21.16
C THR A 30 0.22 3.96 20.25
N GLY A 31 1.17 4.72 20.80
CA GLY A 31 1.96 5.75 20.10
C GLY A 31 1.11 6.92 19.62
N GLY A 32 0.06 7.28 20.37
CA GLY A 32 -0.90 8.31 19.99
C GLY A 32 -1.79 7.88 18.81
N CYS A 33 -2.19 6.61 18.74
CA CYS A 33 -3.03 6.13 17.64
C CYS A 33 -4.32 6.98 17.54
N ALA A 34 -4.62 7.51 16.35
CA ALA A 34 -5.75 8.42 16.14
C ALA A 34 -7.14 7.73 16.20
N ASN A 35 -7.19 6.41 16.02
CA ASN A 35 -8.44 5.66 16.03
C ASN A 35 -8.26 4.25 16.65
N PRO A 36 -7.82 4.15 17.92
CA PRO A 36 -7.47 2.87 18.54
C PRO A 36 -8.67 1.91 18.53
N VAL A 37 -8.37 0.61 18.59
CA VAL A 37 -9.40 -0.43 18.77
C VAL A 37 -9.50 -0.72 20.26
N HIS A 38 -10.72 -0.83 20.76
CA HIS A 38 -11.00 -1.09 22.17
C HIS A 38 -11.31 -2.57 22.33
N LEU A 39 -10.54 -3.24 23.19
CA LEU A 39 -10.71 -4.64 23.52
C LEU A 39 -11.02 -4.78 25.00
N THR A 40 -12.00 -5.62 25.35
CA THR A 40 -12.25 -6.03 26.73
C THR A 40 -11.96 -7.51 26.87
N GLY A 41 -11.45 -7.93 28.03
CA GLY A 41 -11.12 -9.32 28.29
C GLY A 41 -9.88 -9.50 29.14
N SER A 42 -9.26 -10.66 29.00
CA SER A 42 -8.10 -11.04 29.81
C SER A 42 -7.14 -11.95 29.06
N THR A 43 -5.91 -12.00 29.54
CA THR A 43 -4.89 -12.94 29.10
C THR A 43 -4.20 -13.54 30.32
N THR A 44 -4.00 -14.85 30.31
CA THR A 44 -3.29 -15.60 31.35
C THR A 44 -2.19 -16.41 30.69
N MET A 45 -0.96 -16.15 31.09
CA MET A 45 0.21 -16.92 30.68
C MET A 45 0.55 -17.91 31.80
N ARG A 46 0.71 -19.17 31.43
CA ARG A 46 1.01 -20.27 32.35
C ARG A 46 2.27 -21.01 31.90
N ASP A 47 3.06 -21.53 32.83
CA ASP A 47 4.10 -22.51 32.50
C ASP A 47 3.44 -23.79 31.94
N ALA A 48 3.89 -24.28 30.79
CA ALA A 48 3.28 -25.44 30.13
C ALA A 48 3.44 -26.75 30.92
N THR A 49 4.46 -26.83 31.78
CA THR A 49 4.81 -28.05 32.50
C THR A 49 4.15 -28.06 33.87
N THR A 50 4.23 -26.96 34.61
CA THR A 50 3.72 -26.87 35.98
C THR A 50 2.28 -26.34 36.05
N GLY A 51 1.82 -25.63 35.02
CA GLY A 51 0.52 -24.93 35.01
C GLY A 51 0.49 -23.65 35.85
N GLU A 52 1.61 -23.27 36.46
CA GLU A 52 1.77 -22.05 37.26
C GLU A 52 1.43 -20.81 36.43
N ILE A 53 0.67 -19.87 36.99
CA ILE A 53 0.38 -18.60 36.33
C ILE A 53 1.60 -17.70 36.43
N LEU A 54 2.26 -17.49 35.30
CA LEU A 54 3.40 -16.58 35.18
C LEU A 54 2.94 -15.12 35.10
N HIS A 55 1.82 -14.88 34.41
CA HIS A 55 1.27 -13.54 34.23
C HIS A 55 -0.24 -13.59 34.01
N HIS A 56 -0.98 -12.65 34.58
CA HIS A 56 -2.41 -12.46 34.31
C HIS A 56 -2.72 -10.99 34.15
N TYR A 57 -3.46 -10.65 33.09
CA TYR A 57 -3.92 -9.30 32.80
C TYR A 57 -5.41 -9.32 32.49
N ASP A 58 -6.14 -8.33 32.99
CA ASP A 58 -7.59 -8.23 32.87
C ASP A 58 -8.03 -6.76 32.79
N THR A 59 -8.95 -6.44 31.88
CA THR A 59 -9.38 -5.07 31.62
C THR A 59 -10.38 -4.52 32.64
N ARG A 60 -10.88 -5.30 33.61
CA ARG A 60 -11.88 -4.84 34.61
C ARG A 60 -11.47 -3.58 35.37
N ASN A 61 -10.18 -3.38 35.59
CA ASN A 61 -9.64 -2.22 36.31
C ASN A 61 -9.01 -1.17 35.38
N GLU A 62 -9.13 -1.35 34.06
CA GLU A 62 -8.63 -0.39 33.08
C GLU A 62 -9.62 0.76 32.86
N PRO A 63 -9.16 1.95 32.43
CA PRO A 63 -10.01 3.05 32.03
C PRO A 63 -11.11 2.60 31.04
N GLY A 64 -12.37 2.75 31.45
CA GLY A 64 -13.52 2.33 30.64
C GLY A 64 -13.63 0.82 30.41
N GLU A 65 -12.99 0.00 31.26
CA GLU A 65 -12.99 -1.46 31.23
C GLU A 65 -12.47 -2.08 29.92
N HIS A 66 -11.56 -1.36 29.24
CA HIS A 66 -10.96 -1.79 27.99
C HIS A 66 -9.48 -1.44 27.86
N LEU A 67 -8.79 -2.23 27.05
CA LEU A 67 -7.45 -2.00 26.55
C LEU A 67 -7.51 -1.33 25.18
N LEU A 68 -6.74 -0.27 25.00
CA LEU A 68 -6.51 0.37 23.71
C LEU A 68 -5.39 -0.34 22.95
N VAL A 69 -5.69 -0.81 21.74
CA VAL A 69 -4.68 -1.32 20.81
C VAL A 69 -4.62 -0.48 19.54
N ARG A 70 -3.43 -0.42 18.94
CA ARG A 70 -3.22 0.30 17.67
C ARG A 70 -4.19 -0.18 16.59
N CYS A 71 -4.76 0.76 15.84
CA CYS A 71 -5.70 0.46 14.75
C CYS A 71 -5.06 -0.28 13.57
N ARG A 72 -3.73 -0.23 13.45
CA ARG A 72 -2.92 -0.80 12.36
C ARG A 72 -3.38 -0.36 10.96
N ASN A 73 -4.08 0.76 10.86
CA ASN A 73 -4.49 1.32 9.59
C ASN A 73 -3.27 1.92 8.89
N ARG A 74 -3.01 1.45 7.67
CA ARG A 74 -1.88 1.92 6.87
C ARG A 74 -2.01 3.35 6.38
N ARG A 75 -3.20 3.95 6.40
CA ARG A 75 -3.46 5.23 5.71
C ARG A 75 -3.17 6.41 6.61
N ALA A 76 -2.34 7.33 6.13
CA ALA A 76 -1.95 8.52 6.88
C ALA A 76 -3.16 9.42 7.22
N THR A 77 -4.10 9.54 6.28
CA THR A 77 -5.36 10.28 6.42
C THR A 77 -6.29 9.74 7.50
N VAL A 78 -6.16 8.46 7.88
CA VAL A 78 -6.99 7.85 8.94
C VAL A 78 -6.24 7.77 10.26
N CYS A 79 -4.94 7.44 10.23
CA CYS A 79 -4.11 7.40 11.42
C CYS A 79 -2.63 7.56 11.04
N ALA A 80 -2.13 8.80 11.10
CA ALA A 80 -0.73 9.10 10.77
C ALA A 80 0.29 8.28 11.58
N PRO A 81 0.12 8.07 12.90
CA PRO A 81 1.09 7.29 13.68
C PRO A 81 1.15 5.81 13.29
N CYS A 82 0.00 5.15 13.10
CA CYS A 82 -0.03 3.75 12.65
C CYS A 82 0.46 3.59 11.21
N SER A 83 0.11 4.55 10.34
CA SER A 83 0.59 4.62 8.96
C SER A 83 2.11 4.71 8.90
N ARG A 84 2.73 5.58 9.72
CA ARG A 84 4.19 5.73 9.80
C ARG A 84 4.87 4.43 10.21
N LEU A 85 4.33 3.74 11.22
CA LEU A 85 4.85 2.44 11.65
C LEU A 85 4.76 1.39 10.53
N HIS A 86 3.62 1.34 9.84
CA HIS A 86 3.43 0.45 8.70
C HIS A 86 4.40 0.77 7.53
N ALA A 87 4.68 2.05 7.28
CA ALA A 87 5.66 2.48 6.29
C ALA A 87 7.06 1.98 6.65
N GLY A 88 7.47 2.13 7.93
CA GLY A 88 8.74 1.63 8.43
C GLY A 88 8.88 0.11 8.30
N ASP A 89 7.84 -0.64 8.68
CA ASP A 89 7.81 -2.10 8.48
C ASP A 89 7.95 -2.48 7.00
N THR A 90 7.27 -1.72 6.13
CA THR A 90 7.34 -1.94 4.68
C THR A 90 8.73 -1.65 4.13
N PHE A 91 9.35 -0.55 4.58
CA PHE A 91 10.71 -0.19 4.22
C PHE A 91 11.67 -1.34 4.55
N HIS A 92 11.66 -1.83 5.80
CA HIS A 92 12.52 -2.94 6.21
C HIS A 92 12.21 -4.23 5.46
N LEU A 93 10.93 -4.51 5.18
CA LEU A 93 10.53 -5.68 4.41
C LEU A 93 11.07 -5.64 2.97
N VAL A 94 10.98 -4.49 2.29
CA VAL A 94 11.46 -4.32 0.92
C VAL A 94 12.98 -4.34 0.89
N ARG A 95 13.61 -3.58 1.79
CA ARG A 95 15.05 -3.45 1.96
C ARG A 95 15.73 -4.78 2.26
N ALA A 96 15.17 -5.59 3.17
CA ALA A 96 15.71 -6.91 3.48
C ALA A 96 15.77 -7.81 2.24
N GLY A 97 14.77 -7.72 1.35
CA GLY A 97 14.80 -8.43 0.08
C GLY A 97 15.75 -7.83 -0.97
N LEU A 98 16.24 -6.62 -0.77
CA LEU A 98 17.21 -6.01 -1.68
C LEU A 98 18.64 -6.27 -1.22
N ILE A 99 18.94 -6.08 0.06
CA ILE A 99 20.33 -6.03 0.55
C ILE A 99 20.64 -6.96 1.72
N GLY A 100 19.69 -7.81 2.14
CA GLY A 100 19.86 -8.70 3.28
C GLY A 100 19.43 -8.09 4.62
N GLY A 101 19.61 -8.88 5.67
CA GLY A 101 19.12 -8.64 7.03
C GLY A 101 17.72 -9.21 7.28
N LYS A 102 17.29 -9.23 8.56
CA LYS A 102 15.96 -9.73 8.98
C LYS A 102 15.67 -11.15 8.44
N ASN A 103 16.62 -12.07 8.62
CA ASN A 103 16.60 -13.46 8.12
C ASN A 103 16.76 -13.62 6.59
N VAL A 104 17.30 -12.60 5.92
CA VAL A 104 17.71 -12.68 4.51
C VAL A 104 19.23 -12.53 4.45
N PRO A 105 19.95 -13.43 3.75
CA PRO A 105 21.40 -13.30 3.56
C PRO A 105 21.82 -12.02 2.83
N ASP A 106 23.02 -11.51 3.13
CA ASP A 106 23.53 -10.26 2.55
C ASP A 106 23.91 -10.39 1.07
N ASP A 107 24.25 -11.60 0.61
CA ASP A 107 24.55 -11.92 -0.79
C ASP A 107 23.31 -11.87 -1.70
N VAL A 108 22.10 -11.73 -1.14
CA VAL A 108 20.87 -11.45 -1.91
C VAL A 108 21.01 -10.20 -2.79
N ARG A 109 21.89 -9.26 -2.40
CA ARG A 109 22.21 -8.07 -3.19
C ARG A 109 22.86 -8.40 -4.54
N GLU A 110 23.48 -9.56 -4.68
CA GLU A 110 24.11 -10.01 -5.91
C GLU A 110 23.12 -10.75 -6.84
N HIS A 111 21.92 -11.06 -6.35
CA HIS A 111 20.91 -11.73 -7.17
C HIS A 111 20.43 -10.80 -8.30
N PRO A 112 20.04 -11.35 -9.48
CA PRO A 112 19.41 -10.58 -10.55
C PRO A 112 18.13 -9.91 -10.06
N ARG A 113 18.16 -8.59 -9.98
CA ARG A 113 17.07 -7.76 -9.44
C ARG A 113 16.70 -6.67 -10.44
N LEU A 114 15.41 -6.41 -10.56
CA LEU A 114 14.85 -5.35 -11.39
C LEU A 114 13.86 -4.51 -10.59
N PHE A 115 13.85 -3.21 -10.82
CA PHE A 115 12.73 -2.34 -10.53
C PHE A 115 11.87 -2.20 -11.79
N VAL A 116 10.61 -2.63 -11.70
CA VAL A 116 9.68 -2.74 -12.82
C VAL A 116 8.47 -1.85 -12.56
N THR A 117 8.08 -1.05 -13.54
CA THR A 117 6.82 -0.30 -13.54
C THR A 117 5.92 -0.81 -14.66
N LEU A 118 4.76 -1.36 -14.30
CA LEU A 118 3.70 -1.78 -15.22
C LEU A 118 2.56 -0.76 -15.15
N THR A 119 2.26 -0.14 -16.29
CA THR A 119 1.25 0.91 -16.37
C THR A 119 -0.12 0.39 -16.79
N ALA A 120 -1.19 1.05 -16.37
CA ALA A 120 -2.50 0.87 -17.01
C ALA A 120 -2.47 1.40 -18.46
N PRO A 121 -3.29 0.86 -19.38
CA PRO A 121 -3.45 1.44 -20.71
C PRO A 121 -4.07 2.85 -20.62
N SER A 122 -4.13 3.54 -21.76
CA SER A 122 -4.92 4.76 -21.88
C SER A 122 -6.38 4.39 -22.13
N PHE A 123 -7.28 5.04 -21.39
CA PHE A 123 -8.73 4.92 -21.57
C PHE A 123 -9.33 6.17 -22.24
N GLY A 124 -8.47 7.03 -22.79
CA GLY A 124 -8.87 8.34 -23.34
C GLY A 124 -7.84 9.43 -23.03
N PRO A 125 -7.91 10.57 -23.74
CA PRO A 125 -7.03 11.70 -23.50
C PRO A 125 -7.39 12.41 -22.19
N VAL A 126 -6.38 12.63 -21.35
CA VAL A 126 -6.48 13.38 -20.09
C VAL A 126 -5.55 14.60 -20.11
N HIS A 127 -5.91 15.60 -19.32
CA HIS A 127 -5.04 16.73 -19.01
C HIS A 127 -3.77 16.25 -18.32
N ARG A 128 -2.63 16.84 -18.69
CA ARG A 128 -1.31 16.53 -18.15
C ARG A 128 -0.71 17.80 -17.56
N ALA A 129 0.00 17.64 -16.45
CA ALA A 129 0.82 18.70 -15.88
C ALA A 129 2.14 18.80 -16.64
N SER A 130 2.76 19.98 -16.59
CA SER A 130 4.16 20.19 -16.97
C SER A 130 4.88 20.94 -15.86
N THR A 131 6.12 20.53 -15.57
CA THR A 131 7.05 21.26 -14.70
C THR A 131 8.03 22.12 -15.50
N THR A 132 8.08 21.95 -16.82
CA THR A 132 9.00 22.61 -17.76
C THR A 132 8.30 23.66 -18.63
N GLY A 133 7.02 23.95 -18.37
CA GLY A 133 6.22 24.93 -19.13
C GLY A 133 5.62 24.40 -20.43
N GLU A 134 5.71 23.09 -20.68
CA GLU A 134 5.11 22.45 -21.86
C GLU A 134 3.58 22.54 -21.85
N ARG A 135 3.00 22.74 -23.03
CA ARG A 135 1.55 22.73 -23.23
C ARG A 135 0.99 21.32 -22.97
N CYS A 136 -0.16 21.26 -22.31
CA CYS A 136 -0.82 20.04 -21.85
C CYS A 136 -0.97 18.96 -22.93
N ARG A 137 -1.64 19.29 -24.04
CA ARG A 137 -1.96 18.41 -25.17
C ARG A 137 -2.14 19.24 -26.44
N PRO A 138 -1.09 19.90 -26.96
CA PRO A 138 -1.23 20.73 -28.15
C PRO A 138 -1.66 19.88 -29.36
N ARG A 139 -2.60 20.41 -30.15
CA ARG A 139 -3.03 19.84 -31.44
C ARG A 139 -2.93 20.93 -32.50
N ARG A 140 -2.38 20.58 -33.68
CA ARG A 140 -2.17 21.53 -34.78
C ARG A 140 -3.48 22.08 -35.37
N ARG A 141 -4.55 21.28 -35.36
CA ARG A 141 -5.90 21.70 -35.76
C ARG A 141 -6.82 21.57 -34.55
N ALA A 142 -7.60 22.61 -34.28
CA ALA A 142 -8.67 22.59 -33.29
C ALA A 142 -9.78 21.66 -33.80
N ALA A 143 -9.64 20.37 -33.52
CA ALA A 143 -10.69 19.40 -33.78
C ALA A 143 -11.52 19.23 -32.51
N HIS A 144 -12.84 19.13 -32.68
CA HIS A 144 -13.78 18.77 -31.63
C HIS A 144 -14.11 17.28 -31.75
N CYS A 145 -14.38 16.62 -30.61
CA CYS A 145 -14.96 15.29 -30.64
C CYS A 145 -16.44 15.36 -31.03
N ALA A 146 -17.10 14.21 -31.17
CA ALA A 146 -18.54 14.14 -31.46
C ALA A 146 -19.42 14.80 -30.37
N HIS A 147 -18.89 15.03 -29.17
CA HIS A 147 -19.55 15.74 -28.07
C HIS A 147 -19.19 17.24 -28.03
N GLU A 148 -18.64 17.77 -29.14
CA GLU A 148 -18.30 19.18 -29.31
C GLU A 148 -17.27 19.71 -28.29
N ARG A 149 -16.47 18.80 -27.70
CA ARG A 149 -15.37 19.17 -26.79
C ARG A 149 -14.03 19.21 -27.54
N PRO A 150 -13.11 20.14 -27.21
CA PRO A 150 -11.78 20.17 -27.80
C PRO A 150 -11.02 18.85 -27.60
N THR A 151 -10.42 18.33 -28.67
CA THR A 151 -9.58 17.11 -28.62
C THR A 151 -8.13 17.36 -28.18
N GLY A 152 -7.81 18.60 -27.82
CA GLY A 152 -6.51 19.04 -27.32
C GLY A 152 -6.67 20.17 -26.30
N CYS A 153 -5.59 20.44 -25.58
CA CYS A 153 -5.51 21.53 -24.61
C CYS A 153 -4.17 22.25 -24.79
N ALA A 154 -4.22 23.54 -25.12
CA ALA A 154 -3.03 24.36 -25.33
C ALA A 154 -2.54 25.04 -24.04
N SER A 155 -3.29 24.94 -22.94
CA SER A 155 -2.91 25.49 -21.64
C SER A 155 -1.71 24.76 -21.05
N VAL A 156 -0.97 25.46 -20.19
CA VAL A 156 0.07 24.86 -19.34
C VAL A 156 -0.56 24.63 -17.97
N HIS A 157 -0.59 23.38 -17.52
CA HIS A 157 -1.09 23.04 -16.19
C HIS A 157 0.09 22.78 -15.26
N ASN A 158 0.05 23.39 -14.08
CA ASN A 158 0.96 23.01 -13.00
C ASN A 158 0.49 21.69 -12.35
N PRO A 159 1.34 20.98 -11.58
CA PRO A 159 0.97 19.70 -10.95
C PRO A 159 -0.19 19.73 -9.94
N ALA A 160 -0.52 20.91 -9.41
CA ALA A 160 -1.64 21.12 -8.47
C ALA A 160 -2.94 21.53 -9.16
N ASP A 161 -2.92 21.78 -10.48
CA ASP A 161 -4.11 22.15 -11.24
C ASP A 161 -5.17 21.02 -11.16
N PRO A 162 -6.41 21.32 -10.72
CA PRO A 162 -7.45 20.33 -10.52
C PRO A 162 -7.87 19.61 -11.80
N LEU A 163 -7.60 20.17 -12.99
CA LEU A 163 -7.90 19.52 -14.27
C LEU A 163 -6.93 18.37 -14.54
N VAL A 164 -5.71 18.37 -13.99
CA VAL A 164 -4.69 17.35 -14.27
C VAL A 164 -5.21 15.95 -13.92
N GLY A 165 -5.15 15.05 -14.90
CA GLY A 165 -5.68 13.69 -14.79
C GLY A 165 -7.16 13.55 -15.16
N GLN A 166 -7.92 14.63 -15.25
CA GLN A 166 -9.28 14.60 -15.77
C GLN A 166 -9.29 14.43 -17.30
N PRO A 167 -10.31 13.77 -17.87
CA PRO A 167 -10.44 13.61 -19.31
C PRO A 167 -10.69 14.95 -20.01
N LEU A 168 -10.15 15.12 -21.22
CA LEU A 168 -10.48 16.30 -22.05
C LEU A 168 -11.98 16.34 -22.41
N CYS A 169 -12.60 15.18 -22.53
CA CYS A 169 -14.03 14.99 -22.72
C CYS A 169 -14.46 13.77 -21.90
N ALA A 170 -15.36 13.97 -20.93
CA ALA A 170 -15.84 12.88 -20.08
C ALA A 170 -16.55 11.80 -20.92
N ASP A 171 -17.35 12.19 -21.90
CA ASP A 171 -18.12 11.25 -22.72
C ASP A 171 -17.27 10.44 -23.71
N CYS A 172 -16.06 10.93 -24.06
CA CYS A 172 -15.09 10.16 -24.85
C CYS A 172 -14.23 9.21 -24.02
N TYR A 173 -14.27 9.28 -22.69
CA TYR A 173 -13.42 8.49 -21.83
C TYR A 173 -14.04 7.11 -21.56
N ASP A 174 -13.25 6.06 -21.75
CA ASP A 174 -13.67 4.67 -21.55
C ASP A 174 -13.64 4.28 -20.06
N TYR A 175 -14.67 4.72 -19.33
CA TYR A 175 -14.83 4.41 -17.92
C TYR A 175 -15.08 2.91 -17.67
N VAL A 176 -15.73 2.22 -18.61
CA VAL A 176 -16.07 0.79 -18.46
C VAL A 176 -14.81 -0.03 -18.45
N THR A 177 -13.96 0.10 -19.47
CA THR A 177 -12.70 -0.64 -19.54
C THR A 177 -11.77 -0.22 -18.40
N HIS A 178 -11.77 1.03 -17.95
CA HIS A 178 -10.98 1.45 -16.78
C HIS A 178 -11.37 0.67 -15.52
N VAL A 179 -12.66 0.67 -15.15
CA VAL A 179 -13.14 -0.04 -13.94
C VAL A 179 -12.91 -1.54 -14.05
N LEU A 180 -13.19 -2.13 -15.22
CA LEU A 180 -12.95 -3.56 -15.44
C LEU A 180 -11.45 -3.89 -15.38
N TRP A 181 -10.57 -3.03 -15.91
CA TRP A 181 -9.13 -3.19 -15.79
C TRP A 181 -8.67 -3.18 -14.32
N HIS A 182 -9.15 -2.25 -13.50
CA HIS A 182 -8.88 -2.24 -12.06
C HIS A 182 -9.34 -3.52 -11.36
N ALA A 183 -10.55 -3.99 -11.69
CA ALA A 183 -11.11 -5.19 -11.09
C ALA A 183 -10.28 -6.45 -11.40
N HIS A 184 -9.60 -6.47 -12.56
CA HIS A 184 -8.75 -7.57 -13.02
C HIS A 184 -7.25 -7.30 -12.87
N ALA A 185 -6.83 -6.19 -12.26
CA ALA A 185 -5.40 -5.87 -12.10
C ALA A 185 -4.64 -6.95 -11.31
N GLY A 186 -5.31 -7.61 -10.36
CA GLY A 186 -4.77 -8.77 -9.64
C GLY A 186 -4.53 -9.98 -10.56
N GLU A 187 -5.46 -10.26 -11.46
CA GLU A 187 -5.35 -11.36 -12.44
C GLU A 187 -4.31 -11.05 -13.52
N LEU A 188 -4.25 -9.80 -14.00
CA LEU A 188 -3.21 -9.34 -14.92
C LEU A 188 -1.82 -9.55 -14.33
N TRP A 189 -1.64 -9.23 -13.04
CA TRP A 189 -0.38 -9.46 -12.32
C TRP A 189 -0.05 -10.94 -12.22
N ASP A 190 -1.04 -11.76 -11.86
CA ASP A 190 -0.85 -13.20 -11.72
C ASP A 190 -0.47 -13.86 -13.06
N ARG A 191 -1.16 -13.52 -14.15
CA ARG A 191 -0.81 -13.96 -15.51
C ARG A 191 0.57 -13.46 -15.93
N PHE A 192 0.94 -12.23 -15.57
CA PHE A 192 2.28 -11.68 -15.77
C PHE A 192 3.36 -12.49 -15.05
N ALA A 193 3.22 -12.74 -13.75
CA ALA A 193 4.20 -13.52 -12.98
C ALA A 193 4.32 -14.97 -13.50
N ARG A 194 3.22 -15.58 -13.97
CA ARG A 194 3.26 -16.89 -14.67
C ARG A 194 4.00 -16.79 -16.01
N ALA A 195 3.73 -15.76 -16.80
CA ALA A 195 4.37 -15.55 -18.10
C ALA A 195 5.87 -15.30 -17.99
N VAL A 196 6.33 -14.54 -16.99
CA VAL A 196 7.76 -14.35 -16.71
C VAL A 196 8.43 -15.69 -16.41
N ARG A 197 7.88 -16.48 -15.48
CA ARG A 197 8.40 -17.83 -15.17
C ARG A 197 8.47 -18.73 -16.40
N ARG A 198 7.40 -18.77 -17.20
CA ARG A 198 7.37 -19.53 -18.47
C ARG A 198 8.47 -19.10 -19.42
N ARG A 199 8.67 -17.80 -19.59
CA ARG A 199 9.68 -17.28 -20.52
C ARG A 199 11.10 -17.58 -20.03
N LEU A 200 11.35 -17.46 -18.73
CA LEU A 200 12.63 -17.84 -18.13
C LEU A 200 12.91 -19.34 -18.31
N ALA A 201 11.92 -20.20 -18.07
CA ALA A 201 12.05 -21.64 -18.29
C ALA A 201 12.44 -21.97 -19.73
N VAL A 202 11.76 -21.37 -20.73
CA VAL A 202 12.08 -21.55 -22.16
C VAL A 202 13.51 -21.11 -22.47
N THR A 203 13.92 -19.92 -22.03
CA THR A 203 15.28 -19.41 -22.27
C THR A 203 16.36 -20.25 -21.57
N ALA A 204 16.01 -20.92 -20.47
CA ALA A 204 16.91 -21.81 -19.73
C ALA A 204 16.91 -23.26 -20.25
N GLY A 205 16.09 -23.60 -21.25
CA GLY A 205 15.94 -24.98 -21.72
C GLY A 205 15.27 -25.91 -20.71
N LEU A 206 14.46 -25.36 -19.79
CA LEU A 206 13.81 -26.11 -18.72
C LEU A 206 12.34 -26.39 -19.05
N PRO A 207 11.83 -27.61 -18.76
CA PRO A 207 10.40 -27.84 -18.67
C PRO A 207 9.77 -26.91 -17.65
N GLN A 208 8.61 -26.32 -17.95
CA GLN A 208 7.94 -25.38 -17.05
C GLN A 208 7.65 -26.01 -15.67
N SER A 209 7.32 -27.31 -15.64
CA SER A 209 7.06 -28.08 -14.42
C SER A 209 8.26 -28.11 -13.47
N HIS A 210 9.49 -28.06 -14.00
CA HIS A 210 10.73 -28.14 -13.22
C HIS A 210 11.31 -26.77 -12.88
N PHE A 211 10.66 -25.67 -13.25
CA PHE A 211 11.18 -24.33 -12.98
C PHE A 211 11.38 -24.10 -11.47
N SER A 212 10.41 -24.51 -10.64
CA SER A 212 10.48 -24.34 -9.17
C SER A 212 11.64 -25.06 -8.52
N ASP A 213 12.11 -26.14 -9.14
CA ASP A 213 13.20 -26.98 -8.59
C ASP A 213 14.57 -26.37 -8.91
N ARG A 214 14.61 -25.37 -9.79
CA ARG A 214 15.84 -24.75 -10.30
C ARG A 214 15.92 -23.26 -10.01
N ALA A 215 14.80 -22.57 -9.90
CA ALA A 215 14.75 -21.14 -9.73
C ALA A 215 13.42 -20.65 -9.16
N ARG A 216 13.46 -19.48 -8.54
CA ARG A 216 12.26 -18.82 -8.01
C ARG A 216 12.18 -17.37 -8.44
N LEU A 217 10.99 -16.98 -8.91
CA LEU A 217 10.67 -15.57 -9.13
C LEU A 217 10.11 -14.97 -7.85
N SER A 218 10.94 -14.17 -7.17
CA SER A 218 10.57 -13.42 -5.97
C SER A 218 10.19 -12.00 -6.34
N PHE A 219 9.21 -11.42 -5.64
CA PHE A 219 8.82 -10.04 -5.88
C PHE A 219 8.19 -9.37 -4.65
N ALA A 220 8.29 -8.05 -4.59
CA ALA A 220 7.44 -7.18 -3.81
C ALA A 220 6.87 -6.12 -4.74
N LYS A 221 5.56 -5.93 -4.73
CA LYS A 221 4.86 -4.98 -5.60
C LYS A 221 3.94 -4.05 -4.85
N VAL A 222 3.89 -2.80 -5.29
CA VAL A 222 2.97 -1.77 -4.80
C VAL A 222 2.09 -1.25 -5.92
N ALA A 223 0.81 -1.07 -5.62
CA ALA A 223 -0.16 -0.42 -6.50
C ALA A 223 -0.28 1.05 -6.14
N GLU A 224 -0.04 1.94 -7.10
CA GLU A 224 -0.12 3.40 -6.94
C GLU A 224 -1.18 3.98 -7.88
N TYR A 225 -2.04 4.86 -7.37
CA TYR A 225 -2.93 5.66 -8.20
C TYR A 225 -2.19 6.84 -8.82
N GLN A 226 -2.28 6.96 -10.14
CA GLN A 226 -1.86 8.16 -10.83
C GLN A 226 -2.91 9.28 -10.71
N LYS A 227 -2.52 10.51 -11.07
CA LYS A 227 -3.43 11.66 -11.18
C LYS A 227 -4.67 11.39 -12.05
N ARG A 228 -4.55 10.53 -13.06
CA ARG A 228 -5.66 10.07 -13.92
C ARG A 228 -6.54 8.98 -13.29
N ALA A 229 -6.40 8.76 -11.99
CA ALA A 229 -7.08 7.75 -11.19
C ALA A 229 -6.84 6.29 -11.59
N ALA A 230 -5.95 6.00 -12.55
CA ALA A 230 -5.58 4.64 -12.93
C ALA A 230 -4.41 4.12 -12.10
N VAL A 231 -4.50 2.86 -11.67
CA VAL A 231 -3.45 2.17 -10.91
C VAL A 231 -2.29 1.77 -11.81
N HIS A 232 -1.07 2.07 -11.37
CA HIS A 232 0.18 1.51 -11.89
C HIS A 232 0.79 0.59 -10.84
N VAL A 233 1.57 -0.39 -11.27
CA VAL A 233 2.22 -1.36 -10.39
C VAL A 233 3.72 -1.16 -10.47
N HIS A 234 4.32 -0.78 -9.35
CA HIS A 234 5.77 -0.81 -9.16
C HIS A 234 6.15 -2.11 -8.48
N ALA A 235 7.20 -2.77 -8.93
CA ALA A 235 7.64 -4.02 -8.38
C ALA A 235 9.15 -4.14 -8.34
N VAL A 236 9.67 -4.61 -7.21
CA VAL A 236 10.99 -5.24 -7.16
C VAL A 236 10.78 -6.69 -7.58
N VAL A 237 11.47 -7.13 -8.63
CA VAL A 237 11.45 -8.51 -9.12
C VAL A 237 12.87 -9.07 -9.01
N ARG A 238 13.01 -10.22 -8.37
CA ARG A 238 14.28 -10.88 -8.11
C ARG A 238 14.22 -12.33 -8.59
N LEU A 239 15.30 -12.81 -9.20
CA LEU A 239 15.47 -14.22 -9.52
C LEU A 239 16.37 -14.86 -8.46
N ASP A 240 15.85 -15.88 -7.79
CA ASP A 240 16.50 -16.62 -6.72
C ASP A 240 16.71 -18.08 -7.12
N GLY A 241 17.49 -18.82 -6.32
CA GLY A 241 17.46 -20.29 -6.33
C GLY A 241 16.14 -20.87 -5.79
N PRO A 242 15.99 -22.21 -5.78
CA PRO A 242 14.73 -22.88 -5.46
C PRO A 242 14.21 -22.59 -4.04
N ALA A 243 15.09 -22.52 -3.02
CA ALA A 243 14.70 -22.17 -1.66
C ALA A 243 14.49 -20.65 -1.43
N GLY A 244 14.65 -19.83 -2.47
CA GLY A 244 14.50 -18.38 -2.39
C GLY A 244 15.83 -17.69 -2.07
N PRO A 245 15.85 -16.63 -1.24
CA PRO A 245 17.00 -15.75 -1.10
C PRO A 245 18.20 -16.37 -0.39
N ILE A 246 18.04 -17.57 0.17
CA ILE A 246 19.14 -18.33 0.77
C ILE A 246 19.93 -19.14 -0.25
N ASP A 247 19.34 -19.40 -1.42
CA ASP A 247 20.01 -20.13 -2.50
C ASP A 247 20.48 -19.14 -3.56
N PRO A 248 21.73 -19.28 -4.04
CA PRO A 248 22.22 -18.43 -5.12
C PRO A 248 21.36 -18.59 -6.38
N PRO A 249 21.24 -17.54 -7.19
CA PRO A 249 20.53 -17.61 -8.45
C PRO A 249 21.21 -18.61 -9.38
N PRO A 250 20.45 -19.27 -10.27
CA PRO A 250 21.06 -20.16 -11.25
C PRO A 250 22.02 -19.38 -12.16
N VAL A 251 23.12 -20.01 -12.58
CA VAL A 251 24.14 -19.39 -13.45
C VAL A 251 23.59 -18.82 -14.77
N TRP A 252 22.49 -19.39 -15.26
CA TRP A 252 21.80 -18.91 -16.46
C TRP A 252 20.90 -17.68 -16.19
N GLY A 253 20.60 -17.39 -14.94
CA GLY A 253 19.72 -16.31 -14.49
C GLY A 253 20.47 -14.98 -14.43
N THR A 254 20.46 -14.23 -15.52
CA THR A 254 21.07 -12.89 -15.57
C THR A 254 19.99 -11.79 -15.52
N ALA A 255 20.37 -10.59 -15.08
CA ALA A 255 19.47 -9.44 -15.11
C ALA A 255 18.95 -9.14 -16.53
N ALA A 256 19.77 -9.34 -17.56
CA ALA A 256 19.37 -9.18 -18.96
C ALA A 256 18.27 -10.18 -19.38
N ARG A 257 18.42 -11.46 -19.02
CA ARG A 257 17.39 -12.50 -19.29
C ARG A 257 16.10 -12.23 -18.52
N LEU A 258 16.22 -11.78 -17.27
CA LEU A 258 15.07 -11.38 -16.46
C LEU A 258 14.35 -10.16 -17.08
N SER A 259 15.09 -9.15 -17.54
CA SER A 259 14.53 -7.97 -18.21
C SER A 259 13.78 -8.34 -19.48
N ALA A 260 14.38 -9.16 -20.34
CA ALA A 260 13.75 -9.63 -21.57
C ALA A 260 12.46 -10.43 -21.28
N ALA A 261 12.48 -11.30 -20.25
CA ALA A 261 11.32 -12.07 -19.83
C ALA A 261 10.19 -11.18 -19.30
N VAL A 262 10.51 -10.17 -18.48
CA VAL A 262 9.56 -9.19 -17.97
C VAL A 262 8.91 -8.38 -19.10
N GLN A 263 9.71 -7.83 -20.01
CA GLN A 263 9.19 -7.04 -21.13
C GLN A 263 8.29 -7.87 -22.06
N ALA A 264 8.69 -9.10 -22.39
CA ALA A 264 7.90 -10.00 -23.21
C ALA A 264 6.60 -10.41 -22.51
N ALA A 265 6.66 -10.73 -21.22
CA ALA A 265 5.50 -11.10 -20.42
C ALA A 265 4.48 -9.95 -20.37
N ALA A 266 4.92 -8.74 -20.04
CA ALA A 266 4.04 -7.56 -19.94
C ALA A 266 3.30 -7.26 -21.25
N ARG A 267 3.95 -7.45 -22.41
CA ARG A 267 3.34 -7.24 -23.74
C ARG A 267 2.38 -8.36 -24.16
N SER A 268 2.60 -9.58 -23.65
CA SER A 268 1.84 -10.77 -24.06
C SER A 268 0.54 -11.00 -23.27
N VAL A 269 0.46 -10.51 -22.04
CA VAL A 269 -0.65 -10.83 -21.14
C VAL A 269 -1.95 -10.15 -21.56
N VAL A 270 -3.00 -10.96 -21.69
CA VAL A 270 -4.38 -10.52 -21.91
C VAL A 270 -5.29 -11.23 -20.90
N VAL A 271 -6.23 -10.49 -20.31
CA VAL A 271 -7.36 -11.02 -19.53
C VAL A 271 -8.64 -10.66 -20.29
N ARG A 272 -9.54 -11.62 -20.49
CA ARG A 272 -10.86 -11.37 -21.08
C ARG A 272 -11.89 -11.29 -19.99
N THR A 273 -12.76 -10.29 -20.04
CA THR A 273 -13.90 -10.18 -19.12
C THR A 273 -14.98 -11.16 -19.52
N SER A 274 -15.90 -11.50 -18.60
CA SER A 274 -17.15 -12.13 -19.00
C SER A 274 -17.89 -11.23 -19.99
N TYR A 275 -18.52 -11.83 -21.00
CA TYR A 275 -19.45 -11.12 -21.88
C TYR A 275 -20.66 -10.64 -21.06
N SER A 276 -21.10 -9.40 -21.28
CA SER A 276 -22.38 -8.90 -20.81
C SER A 276 -23.10 -8.22 -21.97
N PRO A 277 -24.42 -8.41 -22.16
CA PRO A 277 -25.17 -7.68 -23.20
C PRO A 277 -25.05 -6.16 -23.12
N ALA A 278 -24.79 -5.60 -21.92
CA ALA A 278 -24.72 -4.16 -21.71
C ALA A 278 -23.40 -3.53 -22.16
N VAL A 279 -22.29 -4.28 -22.14
CA VAL A 279 -20.93 -3.74 -22.39
C VAL A 279 -20.07 -4.60 -23.32
N GLY A 280 -20.52 -5.80 -23.69
CA GLY A 280 -19.75 -6.76 -24.48
C GLY A 280 -18.65 -7.48 -23.68
N GLU A 281 -17.68 -8.02 -24.41
CA GLU A 281 -16.44 -8.61 -23.87
C GLU A 281 -15.28 -7.62 -24.07
N HIS A 282 -14.44 -7.45 -23.05
CA HIS A 282 -13.25 -6.60 -23.12
C HIS A 282 -11.95 -7.42 -22.98
N GLY A 283 -10.96 -7.11 -23.84
CA GLY A 283 -9.59 -7.62 -23.73
C GLY A 283 -8.69 -6.66 -22.95
N LEU A 284 -8.42 -6.98 -21.69
CA LEU A 284 -7.63 -6.16 -20.77
C LEU A 284 -6.14 -6.50 -20.88
N ARG A 285 -5.29 -5.48 -20.98
CA ARG A 285 -3.82 -5.60 -21.14
C ARG A 285 -3.08 -4.58 -20.28
N TRP A 286 -1.78 -4.78 -20.07
CA TRP A 286 -0.90 -3.71 -19.58
C TRP A 286 -0.76 -2.60 -20.63
N GLY A 287 -0.45 -1.39 -20.17
CA GLY A 287 -0.16 -0.24 -21.01
C GLY A 287 1.13 -0.42 -21.82
N ARG A 288 1.31 0.44 -22.83
CA ARG A 288 2.50 0.42 -23.69
C ARG A 288 3.77 0.85 -22.96
N GLU A 289 3.61 1.74 -21.99
CA GLU A 289 4.70 2.26 -21.18
C GLU A 289 5.04 1.23 -20.11
N ILE A 290 6.23 0.65 -20.21
CA ILE A 290 6.76 -0.34 -19.27
C ILE A 290 8.19 0.10 -18.99
N ASP A 291 8.51 0.33 -17.72
CA ASP A 291 9.87 0.66 -17.29
C ASP A 291 10.49 -0.54 -16.60
N VAL A 292 11.71 -0.90 -16.98
CA VAL A 292 12.45 -2.04 -16.44
C VAL A 292 13.88 -1.62 -16.23
N ARG A 293 14.25 -1.45 -14.96
CA ARG A 293 15.59 -0.99 -14.56
C ARG A 293 16.29 -2.08 -13.76
N PRO A 294 17.44 -2.60 -14.22
CA PRO A 294 18.26 -3.45 -13.38
C PRO A 294 18.72 -2.72 -12.12
N LEU A 295 18.75 -3.44 -11.00
CA LEU A 295 19.33 -2.95 -9.74
C LEU A 295 20.69 -3.63 -9.56
N ARG A 296 21.74 -2.81 -9.41
CA ARG A 296 23.12 -3.28 -9.24
C ARG A 296 23.50 -3.29 -7.76
N ALA A 297 24.35 -4.23 -7.34
CA ALA A 297 24.83 -4.29 -5.96
C ALA A 297 25.65 -3.06 -5.55
N ARG A 298 26.37 -2.47 -6.51
CA ARG A 298 27.12 -1.22 -6.38
C ARG A 298 26.65 -0.28 -7.50
N PRO A 299 25.68 0.62 -7.21
CA PRO A 299 25.22 1.58 -8.20
C PRO A 299 26.34 2.58 -8.52
N GLU A 300 26.41 3.00 -9.79
CA GLU A 300 27.21 4.17 -10.20
C GLU A 300 26.52 5.48 -9.73
N ASP A 301 27.24 6.60 -9.73
CA ASP A 301 26.66 7.91 -9.41
C ASP A 301 25.48 8.20 -10.37
N ASN A 302 24.28 8.40 -9.80
CA ASN A 302 22.96 8.55 -10.46
C ASN A 302 22.12 7.28 -10.71
N GLU A 303 22.58 6.08 -10.36
CA GLU A 303 21.72 4.88 -10.37
C GLU A 303 20.81 4.81 -9.12
N LEU A 304 19.66 4.16 -9.23
CA LEU A 304 18.75 4.00 -8.08
C LEU A 304 19.41 3.11 -7.01
N SER A 305 19.65 3.67 -5.83
CA SER A 305 20.10 2.88 -4.69
C SER A 305 18.99 1.98 -4.14
N ASP A 306 19.38 0.86 -3.54
CA ASP A 306 18.45 -0.09 -2.93
C ASP A 306 17.60 0.56 -1.82
N ASP A 307 18.20 1.47 -1.04
CA ASP A 307 17.49 2.25 -0.03
C ASP A 307 16.48 3.23 -0.66
N ALA A 308 16.81 3.86 -1.79
CA ALA A 308 15.88 4.73 -2.51
C ALA A 308 14.67 3.93 -3.05
N VAL A 309 14.89 2.71 -3.55
CA VAL A 309 13.80 1.82 -3.99
C VAL A 309 12.92 1.40 -2.82
N ALA A 310 13.50 1.00 -1.69
CA ALA A 310 12.74 0.62 -0.50
C ALA A 310 11.93 1.81 0.06
N ALA A 311 12.55 3.00 0.14
CA ALA A 311 11.88 4.22 0.56
C ALA A 311 10.76 4.63 -0.39
N TYR A 312 10.99 4.49 -1.70
CA TYR A 312 9.97 4.73 -2.72
C TYR A 312 8.77 3.80 -2.52
N VAL A 313 8.97 2.48 -2.38
CA VAL A 313 7.87 1.54 -2.16
C VAL A 313 7.14 1.84 -0.85
N ALA A 314 7.86 2.11 0.24
CA ALA A 314 7.30 2.44 1.55
C ALA A 314 6.45 3.73 1.53
N LYS A 315 6.83 4.72 0.72
CA LYS A 315 6.08 5.98 0.55
C LYS A 315 4.68 5.76 -0.01
N TYR A 316 4.46 4.73 -0.82
CA TYR A 316 3.17 4.50 -1.48
C TYR A 316 2.21 3.63 -0.68
N VAL A 317 2.70 2.78 0.21
CA VAL A 317 1.82 1.93 1.01
C VAL A 317 0.97 2.71 2.01
N THR A 318 1.37 3.93 2.35
CA THR A 318 0.63 4.79 3.26
C THR A 318 -0.45 5.63 2.58
N LYS A 319 -0.37 5.77 1.25
CA LYS A 319 -1.32 6.60 0.52
C LYS A 319 -2.69 5.95 0.47
N GLY A 320 -3.67 6.68 0.99
CA GLY A 320 -5.09 6.36 0.87
C GLY A 320 -5.63 6.71 -0.51
N ALA A 321 -6.82 6.21 -0.84
CA ALA A 321 -7.48 6.56 -2.09
C ALA A 321 -7.83 8.06 -2.11
N SER A 322 -8.24 8.60 -0.95
CA SER A 322 -8.52 10.03 -0.75
C SER A 322 -7.30 10.93 -0.96
N GLU A 323 -6.13 10.54 -0.44
CA GLU A 323 -4.87 11.29 -0.52
C GLU A 323 -4.37 11.39 -1.97
N THR A 324 -4.63 10.35 -2.77
CA THR A 324 -4.38 10.37 -4.22
C THR A 324 -5.48 11.05 -5.03
N ALA A 325 -6.52 11.60 -4.37
CA ALA A 325 -7.76 12.06 -4.96
C ALA A 325 -8.43 11.02 -5.88
N ALA A 326 -8.12 9.74 -5.70
CA ALA A 326 -8.54 8.60 -6.52
C ALA A 326 -9.45 7.66 -5.74
N GLY A 327 -10.39 8.22 -4.96
CA GLY A 327 -11.37 7.43 -4.24
C GLY A 327 -11.79 8.02 -2.90
N ALA A 328 -12.29 7.15 -2.03
CA ALA A 328 -12.65 7.45 -0.64
C ALA A 328 -12.01 6.42 0.30
N ASP A 329 -11.75 6.83 1.55
CA ASP A 329 -11.16 5.93 2.56
C ASP A 329 -12.18 5.01 3.25
N ARG A 330 -13.46 5.17 2.94
CA ARG A 330 -14.53 4.31 3.45
C ARG A 330 -15.31 3.72 2.30
N ARG A 331 -15.88 2.54 2.54
CA ARG A 331 -16.83 1.94 1.61
C ARG A 331 -18.04 2.86 1.42
N LEU A 332 -18.57 2.85 0.21
CA LEU A 332 -19.78 3.55 -0.16
C LEU A 332 -20.93 2.55 -0.08
N SER A 333 -21.89 2.81 0.79
CA SER A 333 -23.04 1.94 1.05
C SER A 333 -24.19 2.21 0.08
N ALA A 334 -24.34 3.46 -0.35
CA ALA A 334 -25.39 3.92 -1.24
C ALA A 334 -24.82 4.70 -2.43
N TRP A 335 -25.64 4.84 -3.48
CA TRP A 335 -25.28 5.65 -4.65
C TRP A 335 -25.06 7.13 -4.28
N GLY A 336 -25.93 7.70 -3.44
CA GLY A 336 -25.83 9.09 -2.99
C GLY A 336 -24.56 9.42 -2.19
N ASP A 337 -23.91 8.41 -1.59
CA ASP A 337 -22.64 8.60 -0.89
C ASP A 337 -21.54 9.15 -1.81
N ILE A 338 -21.63 8.89 -3.12
CA ILE A 338 -20.65 9.31 -4.13
C ILE A 338 -20.59 10.84 -4.23
N ASP A 339 -21.74 11.51 -4.11
CA ASP A 339 -21.83 12.96 -4.29
C ASP A 339 -21.16 13.72 -3.14
N ALA A 340 -21.19 13.14 -1.94
CA ALA A 340 -20.51 13.65 -0.76
C ALA A 340 -18.99 13.39 -0.74
N VAL A 341 -18.45 12.58 -1.66
CA VAL A 341 -17.00 12.36 -1.73
C VAL A 341 -16.32 13.61 -2.30
N PRO A 342 -15.33 14.21 -1.62
CA PRO A 342 -14.57 15.36 -2.13
C PRO A 342 -13.57 14.90 -3.20
N ALA A 343 -14.07 14.56 -4.39
CA ALA A 343 -13.28 14.08 -5.51
C ALA A 343 -13.69 14.77 -6.82
N SER A 344 -12.82 14.70 -7.83
CA SER A 344 -13.08 15.28 -9.14
C SER A 344 -14.31 14.64 -9.82
N PRO A 345 -14.96 15.34 -10.77
CA PRO A 345 -16.03 14.76 -11.58
C PRO A 345 -15.63 13.44 -12.25
N HIS A 346 -14.38 13.34 -12.71
CA HIS A 346 -13.81 12.12 -13.28
C HIS A 346 -13.86 10.93 -12.31
N VAL A 347 -13.40 11.14 -11.08
CA VAL A 347 -13.30 10.09 -10.06
C VAL A 347 -14.69 9.67 -9.57
N ARG A 348 -15.60 10.62 -9.36
CA ARG A 348 -17.01 10.29 -9.06
C ARG A 348 -17.65 9.50 -10.19
N THR A 349 -17.32 9.81 -11.45
CA THR A 349 -17.81 9.03 -12.60
C THR A 349 -17.29 7.60 -12.60
N LEU A 350 -16.01 7.37 -12.26
CA LEU A 350 -15.48 6.00 -12.05
C LEU A 350 -16.22 5.25 -10.93
N MET A 351 -16.54 5.92 -9.81
CA MET A 351 -17.33 5.32 -8.73
C MET A 351 -18.74 4.93 -9.20
N ARG A 352 -19.41 5.82 -9.94
CA ARG A 352 -20.73 5.56 -10.54
C ARG A 352 -20.68 4.40 -11.53
N THR A 353 -19.62 4.31 -12.33
CA THR A 353 -19.39 3.19 -13.24
C THR A 353 -19.21 1.88 -12.48
N CYS A 354 -18.47 1.86 -11.36
CA CYS A 354 -18.40 0.69 -10.48
C CYS A 354 -19.79 0.26 -9.98
N TRP A 355 -20.65 1.21 -9.63
CA TRP A 355 -22.00 0.91 -9.15
C TRP A 355 -22.91 0.33 -10.24
N ARG A 356 -22.86 0.90 -11.44
CA ARG A 356 -23.60 0.43 -12.62
C ARG A 356 -23.16 -0.98 -13.01
N LEU A 357 -21.86 -1.18 -13.23
CA LEU A 357 -21.30 -2.49 -13.59
C LEU A 357 -21.51 -3.52 -12.47
N GLY A 358 -21.44 -3.11 -11.21
CA GLY A 358 -21.70 -3.98 -10.06
C GLY A 358 -23.17 -4.39 -9.89
N GLY A 359 -24.08 -3.84 -10.69
CA GLY A 359 -25.47 -4.31 -10.79
C GLY A 359 -25.67 -5.39 -11.85
N LEU A 360 -24.69 -5.66 -12.70
CA LEU A 360 -24.76 -6.69 -13.74
C LEU A 360 -24.48 -8.07 -13.15
N ALA A 361 -25.31 -9.06 -13.49
CA ALA A 361 -25.21 -10.40 -12.94
C ALA A 361 -23.88 -11.07 -13.28
N GLU A 362 -23.38 -10.83 -14.49
CA GLU A 362 -22.14 -11.36 -15.05
C GLU A 362 -20.91 -10.88 -14.25
N PHE A 363 -21.01 -9.70 -13.61
CA PHE A 363 -19.96 -9.09 -12.81
C PHE A 363 -20.19 -9.19 -11.29
N LYS A 364 -21.17 -9.98 -10.83
CA LYS A 364 -21.48 -10.17 -9.40
C LYS A 364 -20.24 -10.60 -8.60
N HIS A 365 -19.43 -11.50 -9.16
CA HIS A 365 -18.19 -12.00 -8.56
C HIS A 365 -17.11 -10.91 -8.37
N LEU A 366 -17.19 -9.80 -9.10
CA LEU A 366 -16.29 -8.65 -8.98
C LEU A 366 -16.61 -7.75 -7.79
N ARG A 367 -17.85 -7.82 -7.25
CA ARG A 367 -18.29 -7.01 -6.09
C ARG A 367 -18.00 -5.50 -6.26
N LEU A 368 -18.15 -4.97 -7.47
CA LEU A 368 -17.69 -3.60 -7.82
C LEU A 368 -18.28 -2.50 -6.93
N ARG A 369 -19.54 -2.65 -6.47
CA ARG A 369 -20.16 -1.73 -5.50
C ARG A 369 -19.37 -1.63 -4.20
N SER A 370 -18.96 -2.78 -3.64
CA SER A 370 -18.15 -2.82 -2.41
C SER A 370 -16.77 -2.16 -2.57
N TRP A 371 -16.27 -2.10 -3.80
CA TRP A 371 -14.96 -1.54 -4.17
C TRP A 371 -15.05 -0.19 -4.90
N ALA A 372 -16.22 0.44 -4.96
CA ALA A 372 -16.41 1.73 -5.63
C ALA A 372 -15.53 2.83 -5.00
N HIS A 373 -15.35 2.79 -3.68
CA HIS A 373 -14.45 3.68 -2.94
C HIS A 373 -12.99 3.60 -3.41
N ALA A 374 -12.58 2.50 -4.03
CA ALA A 374 -11.27 2.27 -4.62
C ALA A 374 -11.37 2.08 -6.14
N LEU A 375 -12.38 2.69 -6.78
CA LEU A 375 -12.55 2.73 -8.24
C LEU A 375 -12.52 1.34 -8.91
N GLY A 376 -13.00 0.32 -8.20
CA GLY A 376 -13.04 -1.06 -8.66
C GLY A 376 -11.74 -1.84 -8.44
N PHE A 377 -10.67 -1.23 -7.93
CA PHE A 377 -9.43 -1.94 -7.60
C PHE A 377 -9.62 -2.76 -6.33
N ARG A 378 -9.36 -4.07 -6.44
CA ARG A 378 -9.64 -5.07 -5.39
C ARG A 378 -8.36 -5.66 -4.79
N GLY A 379 -7.21 -5.24 -5.29
CA GLY A 379 -5.91 -5.77 -4.89
C GLY A 379 -5.44 -5.20 -3.55
N HIS A 380 -4.46 -5.86 -2.94
CA HIS A 380 -3.71 -5.26 -1.85
C HIS A 380 -2.77 -4.19 -2.40
N VAL A 381 -2.63 -3.08 -1.67
CA VAL A 381 -1.69 -2.02 -2.05
C VAL A 381 -0.26 -2.53 -2.06
N LEU A 382 0.15 -3.37 -1.12
CA LEU A 382 1.42 -4.08 -1.15
C LEU A 382 1.18 -5.59 -1.25
N THR A 383 1.94 -6.29 -2.08
CA THR A 383 1.97 -7.75 -2.12
C THR A 383 3.41 -8.21 -2.29
N LYS A 384 3.85 -9.20 -1.51
CA LYS A 384 5.13 -9.87 -1.72
C LYS A 384 4.95 -11.36 -1.96
N SER A 385 5.86 -11.97 -2.71
CA SER A 385 5.98 -13.42 -2.77
C SER A 385 6.43 -13.97 -1.42
N ARG A 386 6.08 -15.23 -1.13
CA ARG A 386 6.30 -15.84 0.20
C ARG A 386 7.76 -15.73 0.68
N ALA A 387 8.73 -16.07 -0.16
CA ALA A 387 10.17 -15.97 0.19
C ALA A 387 10.86 -14.71 -0.32
N TYR A 388 10.14 -13.59 -0.52
CA TYR A 388 10.83 -12.35 -0.88
C TYR A 388 11.76 -11.86 0.25
N SER A 389 11.24 -11.85 1.48
CA SER A 389 11.91 -11.39 2.72
C SER A 389 11.06 -11.74 3.96
N ALA A 390 11.39 -11.19 5.13
CA ALA A 390 10.64 -11.26 6.38
C ALA A 390 9.12 -10.95 6.27
N THR A 391 8.36 -11.23 7.32
CA THR A 391 6.93 -10.94 7.40
C THR A 391 6.64 -9.78 8.35
N TYR A 392 5.51 -9.08 8.18
CA TYR A 392 5.04 -8.11 9.17
C TYR A 392 4.85 -8.73 10.56
N ALA A 393 4.53 -10.03 10.65
CA ALA A 393 4.41 -10.70 11.93
C ALA A 393 5.78 -10.83 12.61
N ALA A 394 6.81 -11.25 11.88
CA ALA A 394 8.18 -11.34 12.37
C ALA A 394 8.73 -9.96 12.80
N LEU A 395 8.51 -8.92 11.99
CA LEU A 395 8.93 -7.55 12.34
C LEU A 395 8.24 -7.01 13.59
N ARG A 396 6.96 -7.38 13.81
CA ARG A 396 6.25 -7.02 15.04
C ARG A 396 6.75 -7.80 16.26
N ALA A 397 7.04 -9.09 16.11
CA ALA A 397 7.58 -9.91 17.18
C ALA A 397 8.97 -9.41 17.62
N GLU A 398 9.86 -9.12 16.66
CA GLU A 398 11.18 -8.57 16.94
C GLU A 398 11.10 -7.22 17.64
N ARG A 399 10.15 -6.36 17.26
CA ARG A 399 9.90 -5.10 17.97
C ARG A 399 9.41 -5.32 19.39
N ALA A 400 8.47 -6.24 19.61
CA ALA A 400 7.95 -6.53 20.95
C ALA A 400 9.05 -7.06 21.88
N ALA A 401 9.91 -7.96 21.38
CA ALA A 401 11.08 -8.45 22.11
C ALA A 401 12.07 -7.32 22.45
N HIS A 402 12.34 -6.41 21.51
CA HIS A 402 13.19 -5.24 21.76
C HIS A 402 12.60 -4.27 22.80
N GLU A 403 11.26 -4.15 22.84
CA GLU A 403 10.52 -3.36 23.84
C GLU A 403 10.44 -4.07 25.20
N GLY A 404 11.09 -5.23 25.40
CA GLY A 404 11.16 -5.94 26.67
C GLY A 404 9.93 -6.79 26.98
N HIS A 405 9.18 -7.24 25.97
CA HIS A 405 8.16 -8.27 26.19
C HIS A 405 8.86 -9.61 26.38
N ASP A 406 8.88 -10.10 27.63
CA ASP A 406 9.42 -11.42 27.97
C ASP A 406 8.52 -12.52 27.38
N ASP A 407 8.99 -13.16 26.30
CA ASP A 407 8.52 -14.48 25.92
C ASP A 407 9.10 -15.48 26.93
N ALA A 408 8.29 -15.92 27.90
CA ALA A 408 8.66 -17.00 28.80
C ALA A 408 8.74 -18.33 28.01
N PRO A 409 9.93 -18.92 27.79
CA PRO A 409 10.06 -20.14 27.00
C PRO A 409 9.29 -21.28 27.66
N GLY A 410 8.43 -21.95 26.89
CA GLY A 410 7.59 -23.02 27.44
C GLY A 410 6.33 -22.53 28.14
N ALA A 411 5.94 -21.26 27.99
CA ALA A 411 4.64 -20.79 28.49
C ALA A 411 3.51 -20.99 27.46
N VAL A 412 2.31 -21.33 27.96
CA VAL A 412 1.04 -21.35 27.22
C VAL A 412 0.26 -20.09 27.56
N THR A 413 -0.27 -19.41 26.55
CA THR A 413 -1.10 -18.21 26.74
C THR A 413 -2.56 -18.51 26.42
N ASP A 414 -3.42 -18.37 27.43
CA ASP A 414 -4.87 -18.40 27.30
C ASP A 414 -5.39 -16.95 27.24
N ALA A 415 -5.97 -16.56 26.10
CA ALA A 415 -6.45 -15.19 25.89
C ALA A 415 -7.91 -15.18 25.42
N SER A 416 -8.72 -14.33 26.06
CA SER A 416 -10.12 -14.09 25.69
C SER A 416 -10.32 -12.59 25.48
N TRP A 417 -10.47 -12.17 24.22
CA TRP A 417 -10.60 -10.76 23.84
C TRP A 417 -11.86 -10.52 23.03
N ARG A 418 -12.61 -9.49 23.39
CA ARG A 418 -13.81 -9.05 22.67
C ARG A 418 -13.68 -7.61 22.21
N TYR A 419 -14.01 -7.36 20.94
CA TYR A 419 -14.12 -6.01 20.40
C TYR A 419 -15.31 -5.28 21.04
N VAL A 420 -15.07 -4.05 21.53
CA VAL A 420 -16.13 -3.21 22.11
C VAL A 420 -16.32 -1.87 21.41
N GLY A 421 -15.31 -1.39 20.66
CA GLY A 421 -15.40 -0.10 20.00
C GLY A 421 -14.11 0.32 19.32
N SER A 422 -14.09 1.54 18.80
CA SER A 422 -12.89 2.18 18.26
C SER A 422 -13.02 3.70 18.29
N GLY A 423 -11.87 4.37 18.33
CA GLY A 423 -11.80 5.81 18.21
C GLY A 423 -11.80 6.54 19.54
N HIS A 424 -11.57 7.84 19.46
CA HIS A 424 -11.51 8.72 20.61
C HIS A 424 -12.77 9.56 20.73
N THR A 425 -13.09 9.99 21.95
CA THR A 425 -13.92 11.18 22.13
C THR A 425 -13.18 12.43 21.61
N PRO A 426 -13.86 13.53 21.30
CA PRO A 426 -13.21 14.71 20.72
C PRO A 426 -12.03 15.26 21.53
N GLY A 427 -12.14 15.30 22.86
CA GLY A 427 -11.05 15.73 23.75
C GLY A 427 -9.90 14.73 23.81
N ALA A 428 -10.21 13.43 23.90
CA ALA A 428 -9.21 12.36 23.84
C ALA A 428 -8.40 12.38 22.53
N ALA A 429 -9.05 12.73 21.41
CA ALA A 429 -8.39 12.83 20.11
C ALA A 429 -7.30 13.92 20.09
N LEU A 430 -7.52 15.06 20.77
CA LEU A 430 -6.50 16.11 20.90
C LEU A 430 -5.30 15.62 21.71
N ILE A 431 -5.54 14.95 22.84
CA ILE A 431 -4.46 14.44 23.70
C ILE A 431 -3.66 13.37 22.95
N ALA A 432 -4.33 12.44 22.27
CA ALA A 432 -3.68 11.41 21.46
C ALA A 432 -2.83 12.01 20.32
N ALA A 433 -3.29 13.10 19.69
CA ALA A 433 -2.51 13.83 18.70
C ALA A 433 -1.26 14.48 19.32
N GLY A 434 -1.38 15.12 20.48
CA GLY A 434 -0.24 15.67 21.22
C GLY A 434 0.81 14.61 21.55
N VAL A 435 0.39 13.46 22.08
CA VAL A 435 1.28 12.30 22.35
C VAL A 435 1.97 11.82 21.07
N ALA A 436 1.23 11.73 19.95
CA ALA A 436 1.80 11.34 18.68
C ALA A 436 2.88 12.30 18.18
N ASP A 437 2.66 13.61 18.36
CA ASP A 437 3.59 14.67 17.97
C ASP A 437 4.83 14.68 18.86
N ASP A 438 4.67 14.52 20.18
CA ASP A 438 5.78 14.38 21.13
C ASP A 438 6.69 13.20 20.76
N LEU A 439 6.09 12.02 20.54
CA LEU A 439 6.82 10.84 20.11
C LEU A 439 7.44 11.00 18.71
N ALA A 440 6.89 11.85 17.85
CA ALA A 440 7.49 12.14 16.55
C ALA A 440 8.73 13.03 16.72
N ARG A 441 8.63 14.12 17.49
CA ARG A 441 9.72 15.04 17.81
C ARG A 441 10.87 14.33 18.52
N ASN A 442 10.59 13.52 19.53
CA ASN A 442 11.61 12.77 20.26
C ASN A 442 12.42 11.86 19.35
N ARG A 443 11.78 11.23 18.35
CA ARG A 443 12.48 10.41 17.34
C ARG A 443 13.28 11.22 16.34
N GLU A 444 12.90 12.46 16.09
CA GLU A 444 13.64 13.38 15.22
C GLU A 444 14.89 13.88 15.94
N HIS A 445 14.76 14.32 17.19
CA HIS A 445 15.88 14.67 18.06
C HIS A 445 16.85 13.48 18.24
N ALA A 446 16.35 12.29 18.58
CA ALA A 446 17.22 11.12 18.69
C ALA A 446 17.97 10.81 17.37
N ARG A 447 17.35 11.05 16.21
CA ARG A 447 18.01 10.88 14.91
C ARG A 447 19.03 11.97 14.60
N SER A 448 18.80 13.22 15.00
CA SER A 448 19.78 14.30 14.83
C SER A 448 21.00 14.08 15.71
N GLU A 449 20.82 13.62 16.95
CA GLU A 449 21.91 13.31 17.88
C GLU A 449 22.74 12.08 17.45
N LEU A 450 22.09 11.08 16.83
CA LEU A 450 22.76 9.86 16.33
C LEU A 450 23.42 10.05 14.96
N ARG A 451 23.26 11.20 14.28
CA ARG A 451 23.98 11.53 13.05
C ARG A 451 25.37 12.02 13.51
N PRO A 452 26.46 11.24 13.38
CA PRO A 452 27.76 11.70 13.85
C PRO A 452 28.13 13.00 13.14
N ALA A 453 28.95 13.83 13.80
CA ALA A 453 29.60 15.03 13.29
C ALA A 453 30.57 14.73 12.12
N ALA A 454 30.08 14.06 11.07
CA ALA A 454 30.81 13.77 9.84
C ALA A 454 30.80 14.97 8.85
N GLU A 455 30.27 16.12 9.28
CA GLU A 455 30.27 17.39 8.52
C GLU A 455 30.82 18.57 9.34
N ALA A 456 31.63 18.30 10.37
CA ALA A 456 32.38 19.32 11.11
C ALA A 456 33.89 19.00 11.07
N GLY A 457 34.47 19.15 9.89
CA GLY A 457 35.88 18.91 9.62
C GLY A 457 36.21 19.11 8.15
N SER A 458 35.93 20.31 7.62
CA SER A 458 36.62 20.88 6.46
C SER A 458 37.72 21.80 6.95
#